data_AF-A0A135ZZV8-F1
#
_entry.id   AF-A0A135ZZV8-F1
#
_cell.length_a   1.000
_cell.length_b   1.000
_cell.length_c   1.000
_cell.angle_alpha   90.00
_cell.angle_beta   90.00
_cell.angle_gamma   90.00
#
_symmetry.space_group_name_H-M   'P 1'
#
loop_
_entity.id
_entity.type
_entity.pdbx_description
1 polymer ?
#
loop_
_entity_poly.entity_id
_entity_poly.type
_entity_poly.pdbx_seq_one_letter_code
_entity_poly.pdbx_strand_id
1 'polypeptide(L)'
;MNKGFWLALALLLALLLAIMPALLIAQYWLSSPCSDFKHCNASPNLQTKHNVKLAKVKLNQGLTLWQQGLYDEALLSLVDASELGSQPAELYRQYAQDWLDSHQNAALYSSDLPNWAGAGCLQQVLFVTSELPSLGQASDFIRRFNTDLRLQSLPICIAPKVVFVPQLLECDDVDSNTRISCDIAPLAAHLKDRQFTHLVIFTRQGKANVHNGIMYLDLQDTYDVLIHEMAHFAGFIDEYPLSKELAERVCSGIAAPNLVFQQAGQKQPDLHYWQGLGRTDIPLLSKARTCNNHSAQAFKTSKEMTFMEYHDLRRIPATYLAAWQASLQQNKHITPAFINFAQLYEQQNDVSAVYWRARYEAFHQPP
;
A
#
# COMPACT_ATOMS: atom_id res chain seq x y z
N MET A 1 36.98 -66.13 -48.68
CA MET A 1 36.07 -65.10 -48.13
C MET A 1 35.03 -64.77 -49.18
N ASN A 2 33.75 -64.96 -48.85
CA ASN A 2 32.69 -65.09 -49.83
C ASN A 2 32.20 -63.71 -50.32
N LYS A 3 32.58 -63.34 -51.56
CA LYS A 3 32.24 -62.03 -52.17
C LYS A 3 30.72 -61.79 -52.24
N GLY A 4 29.91 -62.85 -52.34
CA GLY A 4 28.44 -62.74 -52.35
C GLY A 4 27.84 -62.26 -51.03
N PHE A 5 28.47 -62.58 -49.90
CA PHE A 5 27.98 -62.16 -48.57
C PHE A 5 28.14 -60.64 -48.37
N TRP A 6 29.28 -60.10 -48.78
CA TRP A 6 29.55 -58.65 -48.68
C TRP A 6 28.71 -57.83 -49.65
N LEU A 7 28.39 -58.36 -50.84
CA LEU A 7 27.50 -57.70 -51.79
C LEU A 7 26.06 -57.63 -51.28
N ALA A 8 25.57 -58.74 -50.68
CA ALA A 8 24.25 -58.80 -50.08
C ALA A 8 24.13 -57.85 -48.87
N LEU A 9 25.16 -57.81 -48.01
CA LEU A 9 25.19 -56.92 -46.85
C LEU A 9 25.24 -55.45 -47.27
N ALA A 10 26.02 -55.11 -48.32
CA ALA A 10 26.09 -53.74 -48.85
C ALA A 10 24.77 -53.28 -49.47
N LEU A 11 24.08 -54.15 -50.20
CA LEU A 11 22.74 -53.87 -50.75
C LEU A 11 21.69 -53.67 -49.65
N LEU A 12 21.77 -54.45 -48.56
CA LEU A 12 20.83 -54.35 -47.44
C LEU A 12 21.07 -53.06 -46.63
N LEU A 13 22.33 -52.65 -46.44
CA LEU A 13 22.69 -51.37 -45.81
C LEU A 13 22.30 -50.18 -46.67
N ALA A 14 22.50 -50.24 -47.99
CA ALA A 14 22.08 -49.19 -48.91
C ALA A 14 20.56 -49.03 -48.94
N LEU A 15 19.81 -50.14 -48.89
CA LEU A 15 18.36 -50.13 -48.81
C LEU A 15 17.87 -49.53 -47.47
N LEU A 16 18.51 -49.89 -46.35
CA LEU A 16 18.22 -49.30 -45.04
C LEU A 16 18.49 -47.79 -45.03
N LEU A 17 19.61 -47.32 -45.56
CA LEU A 17 19.95 -45.89 -45.64
C LEU A 17 19.03 -45.10 -46.57
N ALA A 18 18.48 -45.73 -47.61
CA ALA A 18 17.53 -45.09 -48.52
C ALA A 18 16.11 -44.98 -47.91
N ILE A 19 15.69 -45.98 -47.12
CA ILE A 19 14.32 -46.03 -46.58
C ILE A 19 14.21 -45.36 -45.21
N MET A 20 15.29 -45.32 -44.40
CA MET A 20 15.24 -44.73 -43.06
C MET A 20 14.80 -43.25 -43.03
N PRO A 21 15.28 -42.36 -43.92
CA PRO A 21 14.82 -40.97 -43.96
C PRO A 21 13.34 -40.86 -44.29
N ALA A 22 12.84 -41.68 -45.21
CA ALA A 22 11.43 -41.71 -45.58
C ALA A 22 10.55 -42.25 -44.44
N LEU A 23 11.03 -43.25 -43.69
CA LEU A 23 10.34 -43.77 -42.50
C LEU A 23 10.37 -42.77 -41.34
N LEU A 24 11.47 -42.04 -41.13
CA LEU A 24 11.56 -40.99 -40.11
C LEU A 24 10.68 -39.78 -40.47
N ILE A 25 10.60 -39.41 -41.75
CA ILE A 25 9.69 -38.38 -42.23
C ILE A 25 8.23 -38.86 -42.11
N ALA A 26 7.93 -40.11 -42.46
CA ALA A 26 6.59 -40.67 -42.31
C ALA A 26 6.17 -40.78 -40.84
N GLN A 27 7.08 -41.20 -39.94
CA GLN A 27 6.82 -41.19 -38.49
C GLN A 27 6.67 -39.77 -37.96
N TYR A 28 7.46 -38.80 -38.43
CA TYR A 28 7.29 -37.40 -38.07
C TYR A 28 5.93 -36.86 -38.54
N TRP A 29 5.48 -37.22 -39.73
CA TRP A 29 4.15 -36.85 -40.25
C TRP A 29 2.99 -37.59 -39.57
N LEU A 30 3.17 -38.83 -39.14
CA LEU A 30 2.18 -39.62 -38.40
C LEU A 30 2.12 -39.26 -36.90
N SER A 31 3.20 -38.71 -36.34
CA SER A 31 3.27 -38.24 -34.95
C SER A 31 3.09 -36.73 -34.79
N SER A 32 3.03 -35.98 -35.89
CA SER A 32 2.66 -34.56 -35.90
C SER A 32 1.13 -34.44 -35.97
N PRO A 33 0.46 -33.94 -34.92
CA PRO A 33 -0.99 -33.74 -34.95
C PRO A 33 -1.29 -32.39 -35.64
N CYS A 34 -1.06 -32.28 -36.95
CA CYS A 34 -1.60 -31.18 -37.77
C CYS A 34 -1.17 -31.34 -39.24
N SER A 35 -2.02 -31.93 -40.08
CA SER A 35 -1.83 -32.00 -41.53
C SER A 35 -2.70 -31.01 -42.32
N ASP A 36 -3.37 -30.06 -41.65
CA ASP A 36 -4.24 -29.10 -42.32
C ASP A 36 -4.00 -27.67 -41.82
N PHE A 37 -3.38 -26.84 -42.66
CA PHE A 37 -2.85 -25.51 -42.33
C PHE A 37 -3.94 -24.46 -42.03
N LYS A 38 -5.23 -24.82 -42.13
CA LYS A 38 -6.35 -23.91 -41.84
C LYS A 38 -6.95 -24.02 -40.44
N HIS A 39 -6.61 -25.05 -39.65
CA HIS A 39 -7.29 -25.32 -38.37
C HIS A 39 -6.37 -25.74 -37.21
N CYS A 40 -5.08 -25.39 -37.24
CA CYS A 40 -4.26 -25.48 -36.03
C CYS A 40 -4.57 -24.30 -35.10
N ASN A 41 -5.77 -24.30 -34.50
CA ASN A 41 -5.97 -23.58 -33.26
C ASN A 41 -5.04 -24.25 -32.25
N ALA A 42 -3.91 -23.60 -31.97
CA ALA A 42 -3.04 -24.02 -30.88
C ALA A 42 -3.93 -24.28 -29.66
N SER A 43 -3.73 -25.43 -28.99
CA SER A 43 -4.57 -25.86 -27.87
C SER A 43 -4.90 -24.64 -27.00
N PRO A 44 -6.18 -24.41 -26.63
CA PRO A 44 -6.58 -23.21 -25.90
C PRO A 44 -5.67 -22.93 -24.70
N ASN A 45 -5.14 -23.98 -24.06
CA ASN A 45 -4.20 -23.91 -22.95
C ASN A 45 -2.82 -23.34 -23.33
N LEU A 46 -2.30 -23.67 -24.53
CA LEU A 46 -1.02 -23.16 -25.04
C LEU A 46 -1.12 -21.68 -25.49
N GLN A 47 -2.22 -21.31 -26.17
CA GLN A 47 -2.49 -19.91 -26.54
C GLN A 47 -2.69 -19.04 -25.29
N THR A 48 -3.47 -19.53 -24.32
CA THR A 48 -3.68 -18.83 -23.04
C THR A 48 -2.36 -18.65 -22.29
N LYS A 49 -1.52 -19.69 -22.20
CA LYS A 49 -0.20 -19.59 -21.55
C LYS A 49 0.75 -18.63 -22.27
N HIS A 50 0.72 -18.59 -23.60
CA HIS A 50 1.50 -17.64 -24.38
C HIS A 50 1.04 -16.19 -24.14
N ASN A 51 -0.27 -15.95 -24.16
CA ASN A 51 -0.85 -14.63 -23.90
C ASN A 51 -0.52 -14.14 -22.49
N VAL A 52 -0.59 -15.00 -21.47
CA VAL A 52 -0.19 -14.63 -20.09
C VAL A 52 1.29 -14.24 -20.02
N LYS A 53 2.19 -14.95 -20.72
CA LYS A 53 3.62 -14.61 -20.72
C LYS A 53 3.87 -13.29 -21.45
N LEU A 54 3.22 -13.08 -22.60
CA LEU A 54 3.35 -11.85 -23.38
C LEU A 54 2.77 -10.65 -22.62
N ALA A 55 1.63 -10.81 -21.95
CA ALA A 55 1.02 -9.79 -21.11
C ALA A 55 1.97 -9.31 -20.01
N LYS A 56 2.70 -10.23 -19.35
CA LYS A 56 3.72 -9.88 -18.35
C LYS A 56 4.90 -9.11 -18.95
N VAL A 57 5.35 -9.50 -20.14
CA VAL A 57 6.43 -8.78 -20.84
C VAL A 57 6.00 -7.36 -21.18
N LYS A 58 4.79 -7.19 -21.75
CA LYS A 58 4.21 -5.89 -22.10
C LYS A 58 3.97 -5.00 -20.88
N LEU A 59 3.47 -5.58 -19.78
CA LEU A 59 3.32 -4.88 -18.51
C LEU A 59 4.66 -4.35 -18.00
N ASN A 60 5.69 -5.20 -17.92
CA ASN A 60 7.01 -4.80 -17.44
C ASN A 60 7.65 -3.75 -18.35
N GLN A 61 7.46 -3.87 -19.67
CA GLN A 61 7.88 -2.87 -20.63
C GLN A 61 7.20 -1.51 -20.35
N GLY A 62 5.87 -1.50 -20.19
CA GLY A 62 5.13 -0.27 -19.87
C GLY A 62 5.59 0.38 -18.57
N LEU A 63 5.78 -0.40 -17.49
CA LEU A 63 6.29 0.11 -16.22
C LEU A 63 7.71 0.69 -16.35
N THR A 64 8.57 0.05 -17.14
CA THR A 64 9.94 0.52 -17.37
C THR A 64 9.95 1.83 -18.15
N LEU A 65 9.16 1.92 -19.22
CA LEU A 65 9.03 3.13 -20.03
C LEU A 65 8.46 4.29 -19.20
N TRP A 66 7.49 4.02 -18.33
CA TRP A 66 6.92 5.01 -17.43
C TRP A 66 7.96 5.62 -16.50
N GLN A 67 8.81 4.77 -15.90
CA GLN A 67 9.91 5.21 -15.03
C GLN A 67 10.97 6.02 -15.78
N GLN A 68 11.11 5.81 -17.09
CA GLN A 68 12.00 6.58 -17.96
C GLN A 68 11.38 7.90 -18.46
N GLY A 69 10.13 8.20 -18.09
CA GLY A 69 9.41 9.38 -18.57
C GLY A 69 8.86 9.25 -20.00
N LEU A 70 8.89 8.06 -20.59
CA LEU A 70 8.37 7.76 -21.93
C LEU A 70 6.89 7.38 -21.83
N TYR A 71 6.05 8.36 -21.47
CA TYR A 71 4.68 8.11 -21.03
C TYR A 71 3.74 7.62 -22.13
N ASP A 72 3.87 8.11 -23.37
CA ASP A 72 3.03 7.67 -24.49
C ASP A 72 3.34 6.22 -24.87
N GLU A 73 4.63 5.85 -24.96
CA GLU A 73 5.07 4.48 -25.23
C GLU A 73 4.75 3.53 -24.07
N ALA A 74 4.83 4.03 -22.84
CA ALA A 74 4.39 3.30 -21.65
C ALA A 74 2.91 2.97 -21.74
N LEU A 75 2.06 3.95 -22.04
CA LEU A 75 0.62 3.77 -22.19
C LEU A 75 0.29 2.73 -23.28
N LEU A 76 0.94 2.81 -24.45
CA LEU A 76 0.77 1.81 -25.51
C LEU A 76 1.10 0.39 -25.03
N SER A 77 2.20 0.23 -24.29
CA SER A 77 2.59 -1.07 -23.74
C SER A 77 1.62 -1.58 -22.67
N LEU A 78 1.02 -0.68 -21.88
CA LEU A 78 -0.02 -1.02 -20.90
C LEU A 78 -1.35 -1.40 -21.58
N VAL A 79 -1.72 -0.74 -22.68
CA VAL A 79 -2.88 -1.13 -23.51
C VAL A 79 -2.68 -2.54 -24.06
N ASP A 80 -1.53 -2.82 -24.70
CA ASP A 80 -1.19 -4.16 -25.21
C ASP A 80 -1.30 -5.22 -24.09
N ALA A 81 -0.75 -4.92 -22.91
CA ALA A 81 -0.79 -5.85 -21.78
C ALA A 81 -2.22 -6.08 -21.29
N SER A 82 -3.06 -5.05 -21.27
CA SER A 82 -4.47 -5.17 -20.87
C SER A 82 -5.28 -6.01 -21.87
N GLU A 83 -5.12 -5.77 -23.17
CA GLU A 83 -5.79 -6.55 -24.22
C GLU A 83 -5.40 -8.03 -24.18
N LEU A 84 -4.20 -8.34 -23.69
CA LEU A 84 -3.73 -9.71 -23.42
C LEU A 84 -4.22 -10.29 -22.07
N GLY A 85 -5.04 -9.56 -21.31
CA GLY A 85 -5.69 -10.00 -20.08
C GLY A 85 -4.98 -9.63 -18.77
N SER A 86 -4.03 -8.71 -18.78
CA SER A 86 -3.34 -8.27 -17.56
C SER A 86 -4.22 -7.31 -16.74
N GLN A 87 -4.78 -7.80 -15.62
CA GLN A 87 -5.57 -6.97 -14.70
C GLN A 87 -4.79 -5.76 -14.13
N PRO A 88 -3.51 -5.88 -13.72
CA PRO A 88 -2.73 -4.71 -13.34
C PRO A 88 -2.60 -3.68 -14.46
N ALA A 89 -2.41 -4.14 -15.71
CA ALA A 89 -2.29 -3.22 -16.84
C ALA A 89 -3.59 -2.47 -17.15
N GLU A 90 -4.75 -3.13 -16.98
CA GLU A 90 -6.05 -2.47 -17.09
C GLU A 90 -6.20 -1.31 -16.10
N LEU A 91 -5.79 -1.52 -14.85
CA LEU A 91 -5.80 -0.46 -13.85
C LEU A 91 -4.81 0.65 -14.21
N TYR A 92 -3.56 0.27 -14.51
CA TYR A 92 -2.48 1.24 -14.74
C TYR A 92 -2.71 2.09 -15.98
N ARG A 93 -3.24 1.51 -17.07
CA ARG A 93 -3.54 2.29 -18.28
C ARG A 93 -4.59 3.36 -18.02
N GLN A 94 -5.57 3.11 -17.15
CA GLN A 94 -6.61 4.09 -16.83
C GLN A 94 -6.00 5.30 -16.11
N TYR A 95 -5.20 5.06 -15.07
CA TYR A 95 -4.51 6.14 -14.36
C TYR A 95 -3.48 6.87 -15.24
N ALA A 96 -2.77 6.14 -16.10
CA ALA A 96 -1.83 6.73 -17.06
C ALA A 96 -2.55 7.64 -18.07
N GLN A 97 -3.67 7.17 -18.63
CA GLN A 97 -4.50 7.95 -19.57
C GLN A 97 -5.07 9.20 -18.88
N ASP A 98 -5.72 9.04 -17.72
CA ASP A 98 -6.27 10.16 -16.94
C ASP A 98 -5.19 11.23 -16.66
N TRP A 99 -3.98 10.79 -16.32
CA TRP A 99 -2.86 11.68 -16.06
C TRP A 99 -2.38 12.42 -17.32
N LEU A 100 -2.21 11.72 -18.44
CA LEU A 100 -1.82 12.32 -19.73
C LEU A 100 -2.88 13.33 -20.21
N ASP A 101 -4.16 12.99 -20.10
CA ASP A 101 -5.28 13.87 -20.46
C ASP A 101 -5.30 15.12 -19.56
N SER A 102 -5.00 14.96 -18.27
CA SER A 102 -4.92 16.08 -17.32
C SER A 102 -3.71 16.99 -17.51
N HIS A 103 -2.59 16.48 -18.03
CA HIS A 103 -1.42 17.30 -18.43
C HIS A 103 -1.74 18.21 -19.61
N GLN A 104 -2.66 17.79 -20.48
CA GLN A 104 -3.17 18.61 -21.58
C GLN A 104 -4.32 19.53 -21.13
N ASN A 105 -5.05 19.19 -20.05
CA ASN A 105 -6.15 19.96 -19.48
C ASN A 105 -6.21 19.87 -17.94
N ALA A 106 -5.67 20.89 -17.24
CA ALA A 106 -5.58 20.93 -15.78
C ALA A 106 -6.93 20.76 -15.01
N ALA A 107 -8.06 20.93 -15.68
CA ALA A 107 -9.40 20.79 -15.10
C ALA A 107 -9.84 19.33 -14.83
N LEU A 108 -9.24 18.33 -15.51
CA LEU A 108 -9.71 16.93 -15.44
C LEU A 108 -9.27 16.19 -14.17
N TYR A 109 -8.27 16.70 -13.45
CA TYR A 109 -7.83 16.10 -12.20
C TYR A 109 -8.73 16.50 -10.99
N SER A 110 -9.62 17.48 -11.20
CA SER A 110 -10.46 18.11 -10.17
C SER A 110 -11.83 17.46 -9.97
N SER A 111 -12.33 16.62 -10.89
CA SER A 111 -13.74 16.18 -10.88
C SER A 111 -14.07 15.11 -9.83
N ASP A 112 -13.06 14.44 -9.26
CA ASP A 112 -13.25 13.33 -8.33
C ASP A 112 -12.92 13.73 -6.87
N LEU A 113 -13.13 15.01 -6.52
CA LEU A 113 -12.95 15.45 -5.13
C LEU A 113 -14.00 14.77 -4.24
N PRO A 114 -13.59 14.03 -3.19
CA PRO A 114 -14.53 13.42 -2.28
C PRO A 114 -15.33 14.52 -1.58
N ASN A 115 -16.65 14.50 -1.76
CA ASN A 115 -17.54 15.31 -0.95
C ASN A 115 -17.77 14.58 0.38
N TRP A 116 -17.10 15.04 1.44
CA TRP A 116 -17.23 14.46 2.77
C TRP A 116 -18.53 14.88 3.49
N ALA A 117 -19.33 15.79 2.89
CA ALA A 117 -20.55 16.29 3.49
C ALA A 117 -21.58 15.17 3.71
N GLY A 118 -22.11 15.08 4.94
CA GLY A 118 -23.12 14.09 5.32
C GLY A 118 -22.58 12.71 5.72
N ALA A 119 -21.28 12.44 5.54
CA ALA A 119 -20.71 11.12 5.81
C ALA A 119 -20.21 10.92 7.26
N GLY A 120 -20.27 11.95 8.12
CA GLY A 120 -19.84 11.84 9.53
C GLY A 120 -18.33 11.58 9.70
N CYS A 121 -17.53 11.85 8.66
CA CYS A 121 -16.10 11.59 8.63
C CYS A 121 -15.34 12.60 9.49
N LEU A 122 -14.83 12.16 10.64
CA LEU A 122 -13.91 12.95 11.48
C LEU A 122 -12.46 12.80 11.00
N GLN A 123 -12.13 11.67 10.40
CA GLN A 123 -10.86 11.43 9.74
C GLN A 123 -11.09 11.21 8.24
N GLN A 124 -10.46 12.06 7.42
CA GLN A 124 -10.59 12.08 5.96
C GLN A 124 -9.23 11.74 5.37
N VAL A 125 -9.11 10.55 4.79
CA VAL A 125 -7.84 9.99 4.36
C VAL A 125 -7.76 10.01 2.84
N LEU A 126 -6.68 10.58 2.30
CA LEU A 126 -6.32 10.43 0.89
C LEU A 126 -5.20 9.40 0.77
N PHE A 127 -5.37 8.49 -0.18
CA PHE A 127 -4.29 7.61 -0.61
C PHE A 127 -3.59 8.28 -1.79
N VAL A 128 -2.26 8.36 -1.75
CA VAL A 128 -1.44 9.09 -2.70
C VAL A 128 -0.31 8.19 -3.19
N THR A 129 0.01 8.24 -4.47
CA THR A 129 1.22 7.60 -5.01
C THR A 129 1.69 8.29 -6.29
N SER A 130 2.99 8.25 -6.56
CA SER A 130 3.60 8.61 -7.84
C SER A 130 3.91 7.38 -8.71
N GLU A 131 3.66 6.17 -8.19
CA GLU A 131 4.16 4.92 -8.75
C GLU A 131 3.01 4.03 -9.25
N LEU A 132 3.04 3.67 -10.54
CA LEU A 132 2.05 2.78 -11.14
C LEU A 132 1.91 1.45 -10.36
N PRO A 133 3.01 0.74 -9.97
CA PRO A 133 2.89 -0.52 -9.25
C PRO A 133 2.06 -0.43 -7.96
N SER A 134 2.13 0.70 -7.26
CA SER A 134 1.48 0.93 -5.97
C SER A 134 -0.03 1.18 -6.07
N LEU A 135 -0.54 1.54 -7.25
CA LEU A 135 -1.98 1.79 -7.48
C LEU A 135 -2.84 0.55 -7.18
N GLY A 136 -2.34 -0.64 -7.50
CA GLY A 136 -3.05 -1.90 -7.28
C GLY A 136 -3.27 -2.17 -5.79
N GLN A 137 -2.22 -2.00 -4.99
CA GLN A 137 -2.27 -2.17 -3.54
C GLN A 137 -3.14 -1.10 -2.88
N ALA A 138 -2.96 0.18 -3.23
CA ALA A 138 -3.76 1.27 -2.69
C ALA A 138 -5.27 1.08 -2.98
N SER A 139 -5.61 0.67 -4.21
CA SER A 139 -7.00 0.38 -4.61
C SER A 139 -7.57 -0.85 -3.89
N ASP A 140 -6.75 -1.89 -3.67
CA ASP A 140 -7.12 -3.05 -2.85
C ASP A 140 -7.42 -2.65 -1.41
N PHE A 141 -6.59 -1.79 -0.82
CA PHE A 141 -6.74 -1.34 0.55
C PHE A 141 -7.98 -0.47 0.75
N ILE A 142 -8.29 0.44 -0.17
CA ILE A 142 -9.56 1.20 -0.18
C ILE A 142 -10.74 0.22 -0.15
N ARG A 143 -10.74 -0.77 -1.05
CA ARG A 143 -11.83 -1.75 -1.14
C ARG A 143 -11.97 -2.55 0.14
N ARG A 144 -10.86 -3.07 0.67
CA ARG A 144 -10.83 -3.87 1.89
C ARG A 144 -11.34 -3.08 3.09
N PHE A 145 -10.87 -1.84 3.26
CA PHE A 145 -11.32 -0.94 4.31
C PHE A 145 -12.83 -0.73 4.28
N ASN A 146 -13.39 -0.41 3.11
CA ASN A 146 -14.82 -0.17 2.94
C ASN A 146 -15.68 -1.42 3.23
N THR A 147 -15.09 -2.61 3.18
CA THR A 147 -15.78 -3.89 3.48
C THR A 147 -15.44 -4.48 4.85
N ASP A 148 -14.57 -3.82 5.62
CA ASP A 148 -14.10 -4.32 6.91
C ASP A 148 -15.10 -4.03 8.02
N LEU A 149 -15.94 -5.03 8.33
CA LEU A 149 -16.99 -4.92 9.35
C LEU A 149 -16.46 -4.50 10.72
N ARG A 150 -15.18 -4.74 11.03
CA ARG A 150 -14.58 -4.36 12.32
C ARG A 150 -14.47 -2.85 12.49
N LEU A 151 -14.31 -2.12 11.38
CA LEU A 151 -13.97 -0.69 11.36
C LEU A 151 -15.16 0.21 11.01
N GLN A 152 -16.32 -0.37 10.64
CA GLN A 152 -17.50 0.36 10.19
C GLN A 152 -18.04 1.38 11.19
N SER A 153 -17.80 1.20 12.49
CA SER A 153 -18.24 2.15 13.52
C SER A 153 -17.30 3.35 13.69
N LEU A 154 -16.11 3.31 13.08
CA LEU A 154 -15.13 4.40 13.18
C LEU A 154 -15.50 5.50 12.17
N PRO A 155 -15.48 6.78 12.57
CA PRO A 155 -15.74 7.91 11.69
C PRO A 155 -14.54 8.25 10.79
N ILE A 156 -14.01 7.23 10.10
CA ILE A 156 -12.88 7.31 9.19
C ILE A 156 -13.39 7.05 7.77
N CYS A 157 -13.02 7.94 6.85
CA CYS A 157 -13.40 7.82 5.45
C CYS A 157 -12.17 7.91 4.58
N ILE A 158 -12.06 6.98 3.63
CA ILE A 158 -10.99 6.97 2.63
C ILE A 158 -11.59 7.42 1.30
N ALA A 159 -10.89 8.29 0.59
CA ALA A 159 -11.32 8.72 -0.74
C ALA A 159 -11.46 7.50 -1.66
N PRO A 160 -12.49 7.46 -2.54
CA PRO A 160 -12.77 6.29 -3.36
C PRO A 160 -11.72 6.04 -4.47
N LYS A 161 -10.95 7.06 -4.83
CA LYS A 161 -9.89 7.01 -5.85
C LYS A 161 -8.55 7.41 -5.25
N VAL A 162 -7.48 6.76 -5.72
CA VAL A 162 -6.11 7.10 -5.35
C VAL A 162 -5.71 8.41 -6.04
N VAL A 163 -5.08 9.32 -5.31
CA VAL A 163 -4.45 10.52 -5.87
C VAL A 163 -3.13 10.11 -6.52
N PHE A 164 -3.17 9.89 -7.83
CA PHE A 164 -2.01 9.51 -8.62
C PHE A 164 -1.27 10.74 -9.16
N VAL A 165 -0.14 11.08 -8.56
CA VAL A 165 0.63 12.29 -8.87
C VAL A 165 2.07 11.97 -9.28
N PRO A 166 2.26 11.42 -10.49
CA PRO A 166 3.59 11.28 -11.10
C PRO A 166 4.37 12.59 -11.00
N GLN A 167 5.66 12.49 -10.72
CA GLN A 167 6.62 13.62 -10.63
C GLN A 167 6.43 14.59 -9.45
N LEU A 168 5.35 14.50 -8.65
CA LEU A 168 5.14 15.39 -7.49
C LEU A 168 5.57 14.79 -6.16
N LEU A 169 6.07 13.56 -6.17
CA LEU A 169 6.48 12.83 -4.98
C LEU A 169 7.74 12.03 -5.29
N GLU A 170 8.86 12.52 -4.78
CA GLU A 170 10.14 11.84 -4.79
C GLU A 170 10.40 11.28 -3.39
N CYS A 171 10.59 9.97 -3.28
CA CYS A 171 10.85 9.30 -2.02
C CYS A 171 12.26 8.72 -2.01
N ASP A 172 12.88 8.72 -0.82
CA ASP A 172 14.21 8.16 -0.60
C ASP A 172 14.19 6.64 -0.86
N ASP A 173 14.82 6.22 -1.96
CA ASP A 173 14.99 4.81 -2.35
C ASP A 173 16.17 4.14 -1.60
N VAL A 174 16.28 4.38 -0.29
CA VAL A 174 17.49 4.07 0.48
C VAL A 174 17.30 2.79 1.29
N ASP A 175 17.40 1.62 0.68
CA ASP A 175 17.27 0.29 1.35
C ASP A 175 15.90 0.01 2.03
N SER A 176 15.46 -1.26 1.97
CA SER A 176 14.18 -1.70 2.57
C SER A 176 14.15 -1.55 4.09
N ASN A 177 15.29 -1.37 4.74
CA ASN A 177 15.39 -1.26 6.20
C ASN A 177 15.30 0.18 6.75
N THR A 178 15.36 1.20 5.89
CA THR A 178 15.22 2.59 6.33
C THR A 178 13.76 3.00 6.32
N ARG A 179 13.42 4.00 7.15
CA ARG A 179 12.07 4.56 7.15
C ARG A 179 11.87 5.34 5.86
N ILE A 180 10.72 5.13 5.22
CA ILE A 180 10.33 5.90 4.05
C ILE A 180 10.24 7.39 4.41
N SER A 181 10.85 8.22 3.57
CA SER A 181 10.83 9.68 3.63
C SER A 181 10.65 10.19 2.19
N CYS A 182 9.84 11.24 2.01
CA CYS A 182 9.57 11.82 0.70
C CYS A 182 9.63 13.34 0.74
N ASP A 183 10.02 13.97 -0.37
CA ASP A 183 9.76 15.39 -0.57
C ASP A 183 8.27 15.58 -0.88
N ILE A 184 7.56 16.13 0.10
CA ILE A 184 6.12 16.36 0.05
C ILE A 184 5.77 17.83 -0.23
N ALA A 185 6.75 18.71 -0.51
CA ALA A 185 6.47 20.11 -0.81
C ALA A 185 5.61 20.30 -2.08
N PRO A 186 5.94 19.65 -3.22
CA PRO A 186 5.12 19.76 -4.44
C PRO A 186 3.71 19.18 -4.23
N LEU A 187 3.62 18.07 -3.47
CA LEU A 187 2.36 17.47 -3.09
C LEU A 187 1.49 18.43 -2.26
N ALA A 188 2.08 19.15 -1.31
CA ALA A 188 1.35 20.12 -0.50
C ALA A 188 0.71 21.21 -1.37
N ALA A 189 1.44 21.76 -2.35
CA ALA A 189 0.88 22.74 -3.28
C ALA A 189 -0.30 22.16 -4.07
N HIS A 190 -0.15 20.92 -4.57
CA HIS A 190 -1.20 20.22 -5.32
C HIS A 190 -2.46 19.92 -4.48
N LEU A 191 -2.30 19.68 -3.17
CA LEU A 191 -3.41 19.33 -2.27
C LEU A 191 -4.09 20.53 -1.61
N LYS A 192 -3.64 21.76 -1.85
CA LYS A 192 -4.12 22.96 -1.16
C LYS A 192 -5.64 23.08 -1.15
N ASP A 193 -6.29 22.88 -2.30
CA ASP A 193 -7.74 23.01 -2.46
C ASP A 193 -8.52 21.72 -2.16
N ARG A 194 -7.84 20.69 -1.63
CA ARG A 194 -8.48 19.41 -1.30
C ARG A 194 -8.88 19.36 0.17
N GLN A 195 -10.06 18.80 0.41
CA GLN A 195 -10.53 18.45 1.74
C GLN A 195 -9.97 17.06 2.12
N PHE A 196 -9.18 17.03 3.19
CA PHE A 196 -8.59 15.84 3.79
C PHE A 196 -8.05 16.22 5.16
N THR A 197 -7.72 15.24 6.00
CA THR A 197 -6.99 15.45 7.26
C THR A 197 -5.73 14.61 7.34
N HIS A 198 -5.70 13.42 6.74
CA HIS A 198 -4.57 12.50 6.78
C HIS A 198 -4.21 11.99 5.39
N LEU A 199 -2.97 11.55 5.22
CA LEU A 199 -2.46 11.00 3.97
C LEU A 199 -1.88 9.61 4.21
N VAL A 200 -2.08 8.72 3.24
CA VAL A 200 -1.30 7.48 3.12
C VAL A 200 -0.57 7.54 1.78
N ILE A 201 0.75 7.54 1.84
CA ILE A 201 1.64 7.60 0.70
C ILE A 201 2.15 6.19 0.43
N PHE A 202 1.83 5.67 -0.76
CA PHE A 202 2.33 4.39 -1.21
C PHE A 202 3.57 4.57 -2.08
N THR A 203 4.61 3.84 -1.72
CA THR A 203 5.92 3.85 -2.36
C THR A 203 6.29 2.44 -2.82
N ARG A 204 7.48 2.27 -3.40
CA ARG A 204 7.94 0.96 -3.88
C ARG A 204 8.63 0.12 -2.80
N GLN A 205 9.37 0.77 -1.91
CA GLN A 205 10.24 0.12 -0.93
C GLN A 205 10.47 1.00 0.29
N GLY A 206 10.75 0.36 1.41
CA GLY A 206 11.16 1.01 2.66
C GLY A 206 10.29 0.53 3.81
N LYS A 207 10.62 0.98 5.02
CA LYS A 207 9.89 0.59 6.23
C LYS A 207 8.70 1.52 6.47
N ALA A 208 7.52 0.92 6.62
CA ALA A 208 6.30 1.59 7.04
C ALA A 208 6.51 2.48 8.27
N ASN A 209 5.92 3.66 8.23
CA ASN A 209 5.92 4.57 9.38
C ASN A 209 4.82 5.62 9.28
N VAL A 210 4.45 6.16 10.44
CA VAL A 210 3.59 7.34 10.56
C VAL A 210 4.40 8.52 11.10
N HIS A 211 4.31 9.64 10.41
CA HIS A 211 4.84 10.92 10.85
C HIS A 211 3.76 11.98 10.72
N ASN A 212 3.29 12.53 11.85
CA ASN A 212 2.48 13.76 11.88
C ASN A 212 1.26 13.77 10.93
N GLY A 213 0.50 12.67 10.89
CA GLY A 213 -0.70 12.55 10.05
C GLY A 213 -0.48 12.10 8.61
N ILE A 214 0.78 11.78 8.26
CA ILE A 214 1.14 11.13 7.01
C ILE A 214 1.68 9.73 7.34
N MET A 215 1.11 8.73 6.70
CA MET A 215 1.58 7.34 6.73
C MET A 215 2.31 7.03 5.44
N TYR A 216 3.37 6.26 5.52
CA TYR A 216 4.11 5.74 4.37
C TYR A 216 4.05 4.22 4.37
N LEU A 217 3.73 3.63 3.23
CA LEU A 217 3.67 2.18 3.01
C LEU A 217 4.45 1.80 1.75
N ASP A 218 5.02 0.61 1.72
CA ASP A 218 5.64 0.01 0.55
C ASP A 218 4.80 -1.14 -0.05
N LEU A 219 5.27 -1.72 -1.16
CA LEU A 219 4.57 -2.81 -1.85
C LEU A 219 4.50 -4.13 -1.07
N GLN A 220 5.30 -4.29 -0.02
CA GLN A 220 5.33 -5.47 0.84
C GLN A 220 4.41 -5.34 2.05
N ASP A 221 4.06 -4.11 2.43
CA ASP A 221 3.11 -3.86 3.51
C ASP A 221 1.75 -4.49 3.23
N THR A 222 1.21 -5.14 4.25
CA THR A 222 -0.10 -5.78 4.16
C THR A 222 -1.20 -4.82 4.62
N TYR A 223 -2.45 -5.15 4.30
CA TYR A 223 -3.58 -4.40 4.83
C TYR A 223 -3.65 -4.42 6.36
N ASP A 224 -3.15 -5.48 7.01
CA ASP A 224 -3.11 -5.55 8.47
C ASP A 224 -2.09 -4.52 9.03
N VAL A 225 -0.97 -4.27 8.32
CA VAL A 225 -0.05 -3.15 8.60
C VAL A 225 -0.73 -1.80 8.40
N LEU A 226 -1.49 -1.60 7.31
CA LEU A 226 -2.28 -0.37 7.16
C LEU A 226 -3.16 -0.10 8.38
N ILE A 227 -3.89 -1.11 8.87
CA ILE A 227 -4.79 -0.93 10.03
C ILE A 227 -4.01 -0.64 11.32
N HIS A 228 -2.84 -1.28 11.51
CA HIS A 228 -1.91 -0.96 12.59
C HIS A 228 -1.50 0.53 12.55
N GLU A 229 -0.97 0.98 11.41
CA GLU A 229 -0.51 2.35 11.24
C GLU A 229 -1.67 3.36 11.32
N MET A 230 -2.87 3.01 10.86
CA MET A 230 -4.04 3.88 10.96
C MET A 230 -4.44 4.14 12.42
N ALA A 231 -4.20 3.19 13.33
CA ALA A 231 -4.46 3.41 14.76
C ALA A 231 -3.53 4.46 15.36
N HIS A 232 -2.29 4.59 14.86
CA HIS A 232 -1.39 5.66 15.29
C HIS A 232 -1.93 7.05 14.94
N PHE A 233 -2.69 7.21 13.85
CA PHE A 233 -3.36 8.48 13.58
C PHE A 233 -4.35 8.88 14.69
N ALA A 234 -4.95 7.92 15.39
CA ALA A 234 -5.82 8.17 16.53
C ALA A 234 -5.06 8.23 17.88
N GLY A 235 -3.72 8.27 17.84
CA GLY A 235 -2.86 8.38 19.02
C GLY A 235 -2.56 7.05 19.71
N PHE A 236 -2.84 5.90 19.09
CA PHE A 236 -2.42 4.61 19.63
C PHE A 236 -0.90 4.51 19.65
N ILE A 237 -0.40 3.76 20.61
CA ILE A 237 1.03 3.55 20.82
C ILE A 237 1.34 2.06 20.75
N ASP A 238 2.50 1.74 20.19
CA ASP A 238 2.98 0.37 20.11
C ASP A 238 3.08 -0.32 21.48
N GLU A 239 2.71 -1.59 21.51
CA GLU A 239 2.74 -2.44 22.70
C GLU A 239 4.02 -3.25 22.84
N TYR A 240 4.85 -3.28 21.79
CA TYR A 240 6.20 -3.84 21.82
C TYR A 240 7.21 -2.84 22.40
N PRO A 241 8.39 -3.30 22.88
CA PRO A 241 9.40 -2.42 23.46
C PRO A 241 9.81 -1.28 22.53
N LEU A 242 9.60 -0.03 22.97
CA LEU A 242 10.05 1.14 22.25
C LEU A 242 11.57 1.29 22.36
N SER A 243 12.19 1.99 21.40
CA SER A 243 13.57 2.45 21.55
C SER A 243 13.71 3.33 22.80
N LYS A 244 14.91 3.40 23.37
CA LYS A 244 15.15 4.12 24.62
C LYS A 244 14.70 5.59 24.52
N GLU A 245 15.06 6.25 23.43
CA GLU A 245 14.76 7.66 23.16
C GLU A 245 13.25 7.90 23.00
N LEU A 246 12.54 6.95 22.39
CA LEU A 246 11.08 7.05 22.24
C LEU A 246 10.37 6.72 23.56
N ALA A 247 10.88 5.73 24.32
CA ALA A 247 10.36 5.36 25.62
C ALA A 247 10.48 6.51 26.63
N GLU A 248 11.58 7.26 26.65
CA GLU A 248 11.74 8.45 27.51
C GLU A 248 10.62 9.48 27.29
N ARG A 249 10.22 9.70 26.03
CA ARG A 249 9.13 10.64 25.70
C ARG A 249 7.75 10.06 26.00
N VAL A 250 7.49 8.84 25.55
CA VAL A 250 6.17 8.21 25.65
C VAL A 250 5.84 7.77 27.07
N CYS A 251 6.76 7.04 27.70
CA CYS A 251 6.55 6.41 29.01
C CYS A 251 6.57 7.40 30.18
N SER A 252 6.91 8.68 29.93
CA SER A 252 6.75 9.77 30.89
C SER A 252 5.28 10.17 31.11
N GLY A 253 4.33 9.57 30.39
CA GLY A 253 2.89 9.72 30.65
C GLY A 253 2.13 10.43 29.54
N ILE A 254 2.50 10.23 28.27
CA ILE A 254 1.70 10.76 27.16
C ILE A 254 0.29 10.15 27.14
N ALA A 255 -0.70 10.91 26.70
CA ALA A 255 -2.05 10.40 26.49
C ALA A 255 -2.07 9.37 25.34
N ALA A 256 -2.62 8.17 25.61
CA ALA A 256 -2.73 7.08 24.63
C ALA A 256 -4.06 6.32 24.80
N PRO A 257 -4.83 6.05 23.73
CA PRO A 257 -6.11 5.37 23.86
C PRO A 257 -5.99 3.90 24.32
N ASN A 258 -4.88 3.24 23.99
CA ASN A 258 -4.65 1.82 24.30
C ASN A 258 -3.73 1.56 25.50
N LEU A 259 -3.04 2.59 26.02
CA LEU A 259 -2.09 2.45 27.14
C LEU A 259 -2.35 3.44 28.27
N VAL A 260 -2.07 3.01 29.49
CA VAL A 260 -1.90 3.86 30.69
C VAL A 260 -0.54 3.59 31.32
N PHE A 261 0.01 4.58 32.01
CA PHE A 261 1.37 4.54 32.52
C PHE A 261 1.39 4.65 34.04
N GLN A 262 2.26 3.86 34.67
CA GLN A 262 2.60 3.96 36.09
C GLN A 262 4.05 4.38 36.21
N GLN A 263 4.29 5.58 36.74
CA GLN A 263 5.65 6.08 36.96
C GLN A 263 6.33 5.35 38.12
N ALA A 264 7.66 5.37 38.13
CA ALA A 264 8.45 4.81 39.22
C ALA A 264 8.03 5.44 40.56
N GLY A 265 7.72 4.60 41.55
CA GLY A 265 7.26 5.04 42.88
C GLY A 265 5.76 5.33 43.01
N GLN A 266 4.99 5.38 41.91
CA GLN A 266 3.53 5.46 41.98
C GLN A 266 2.94 4.09 42.34
N LYS A 267 1.83 4.09 43.10
CA LYS A 267 1.14 2.86 43.52
C LYS A 267 0.20 2.30 42.46
N GLN A 268 -0.32 3.15 41.57
CA GLN A 268 -1.32 2.82 40.57
C GLN A 268 -1.02 3.60 39.28
N PRO A 269 -1.42 3.07 38.10
CA PRO A 269 -1.32 3.81 36.83
C PRO A 269 -2.28 5.00 36.81
N ASP A 270 -1.93 6.03 36.04
CA ASP A 270 -2.80 7.19 35.79
C ASP A 270 -3.87 6.83 34.76
N LEU A 271 -5.14 6.92 35.17
CA LEU A 271 -6.31 6.59 34.35
C LEU A 271 -7.07 7.83 33.86
N HIS A 272 -6.62 9.04 34.20
CA HIS A 272 -7.38 10.28 33.95
C HIS A 272 -7.71 10.47 32.46
N TYR A 273 -6.76 10.16 31.57
CA TYR A 273 -7.00 10.24 30.12
C TYR A 273 -8.12 9.29 29.67
N TRP A 274 -8.11 8.03 30.12
CA TRP A 274 -9.16 7.07 29.77
C TRP A 274 -10.52 7.44 30.34
N GLN A 275 -10.56 7.96 31.56
CA GLN A 275 -11.78 8.53 32.14
C GLN A 275 -12.31 9.69 31.28
N GLY A 276 -11.40 10.54 30.79
CA GLY A 276 -11.72 11.60 29.83
C GLY A 276 -12.30 11.08 28.50
N LEU A 277 -11.91 9.88 28.06
CA LEU A 277 -12.51 9.18 26.91
C LEU A 277 -13.87 8.51 27.24
N GLY A 278 -14.42 8.74 28.43
CA GLY A 278 -15.68 8.13 28.88
C GLY A 278 -15.55 6.67 29.30
N ARG A 279 -14.33 6.17 29.54
CA ARG A 279 -14.09 4.79 29.97
C ARG A 279 -14.20 4.70 31.50
N THR A 280 -15.41 4.38 31.98
CA THR A 280 -15.68 4.24 33.42
C THR A 280 -15.58 2.80 33.92
N ASP A 281 -15.82 1.81 33.06
CA ASP A 281 -15.63 0.38 33.35
C ASP A 281 -14.29 -0.10 32.76
N ILE A 282 -13.21 0.15 33.49
CA ILE A 282 -11.85 -0.21 33.06
C ILE A 282 -11.60 -1.67 33.46
N PRO A 283 -11.49 -2.60 32.50
CA PRO A 283 -11.25 -4.01 32.81
C PRO A 283 -9.87 -4.20 33.42
N LEU A 284 -9.62 -5.41 33.91
CA LEU A 284 -8.34 -5.79 34.50
C LEU A 284 -7.15 -5.41 33.60
N LEU A 285 -6.27 -4.57 34.14
CA LEU A 285 -5.06 -4.11 33.46
C LEU A 285 -4.04 -5.25 33.33
N SER A 286 -3.38 -5.28 32.18
CA SER A 286 -2.30 -6.21 31.86
C SER A 286 -1.06 -5.43 31.47
N LYS A 287 0.12 -5.92 31.85
CA LYS A 287 1.38 -5.23 31.51
C LYS A 287 1.58 -5.25 29.98
N ALA A 288 1.89 -4.10 29.41
CA ALA A 288 2.40 -3.97 28.05
C ALA A 288 3.93 -3.89 28.07
N ARG A 289 4.58 -4.23 26.95
CA ARG A 289 6.04 -4.22 26.83
C ARG A 289 6.60 -2.89 26.35
N THR A 290 5.74 -1.94 26.00
CA THR A 290 6.06 -0.57 25.53
C THR A 290 7.21 0.07 26.30
N CYS A 291 7.16 0.03 27.64
CA CYS A 291 8.12 0.71 28.51
C CYS A 291 9.24 -0.19 29.05
N ASN A 292 9.53 -1.34 28.43
CA ASN A 292 10.60 -2.24 28.88
C ASN A 292 11.99 -1.58 28.92
N ASN A 293 12.20 -0.50 28.16
CA ASN A 293 13.43 0.29 28.13
C ASN A 293 13.34 1.59 28.95
N HIS A 294 12.39 1.68 29.90
CA HIS A 294 12.16 2.84 30.76
C HIS A 294 11.83 2.38 32.21
N SER A 295 11.92 3.27 33.19
CA SER A 295 11.63 2.95 34.60
C SER A 295 10.13 2.87 34.93
N ALA A 296 9.27 3.35 34.02
CA ALA A 296 7.82 3.30 34.14
C ALA A 296 7.26 1.97 33.59
N GLN A 297 6.04 1.63 33.97
CA GLN A 297 5.32 0.47 33.43
C GLN A 297 4.09 0.93 32.64
N ALA A 298 3.97 0.46 31.40
CA ALA A 298 2.76 0.62 30.60
C ALA A 298 1.78 -0.53 30.86
N PHE A 299 0.48 -0.24 30.82
CA PHE A 299 -0.59 -1.21 30.94
C PHE A 299 -1.62 -1.07 29.83
N LYS A 300 -2.19 -2.19 29.42
CA LYS A 300 -3.25 -2.33 28.42
C LYS A 300 -4.48 -3.03 28.99
N THR A 301 -5.62 -2.93 28.32
CA THR A 301 -6.88 -3.61 28.72
C THR A 301 -7.05 -5.01 28.17
N SER A 302 -6.05 -5.56 27.49
CA SER A 302 -6.06 -6.91 26.94
C SER A 302 -4.95 -7.76 27.55
N LYS A 303 -5.28 -8.96 28.03
CA LYS A 303 -4.28 -9.99 28.37
C LYS A 303 -3.71 -10.69 27.13
N GLU A 304 -4.46 -10.66 26.03
CA GLU A 304 -4.08 -11.29 24.79
C GLU A 304 -3.18 -10.36 23.95
N MET A 305 -2.44 -10.96 23.01
CA MET A 305 -1.69 -10.22 22.00
C MET A 305 -2.66 -9.42 21.12
N THR A 306 -2.28 -8.19 20.79
CA THR A 306 -3.11 -7.26 20.01
C THR A 306 -2.38 -6.84 18.75
N PHE A 307 -3.12 -6.24 17.81
CA PHE A 307 -2.54 -5.68 16.59
C PHE A 307 -1.51 -4.56 16.86
N MET A 308 -1.56 -3.89 18.03
CA MET A 308 -0.53 -2.90 18.43
C MET A 308 0.74 -3.55 18.98
N GLU A 309 0.71 -4.85 19.29
CA GLU A 309 1.89 -5.61 19.70
C GLU A 309 2.55 -6.32 18.51
N TYR A 310 1.73 -6.77 17.56
CA TYR A 310 2.16 -7.44 16.33
C TYR A 310 1.27 -7.02 15.17
N HIS A 311 1.84 -6.40 14.14
CA HIS A 311 1.12 -5.80 13.01
C HIS A 311 0.43 -6.83 12.10
N ASP A 312 0.78 -8.11 12.19
CA ASP A 312 0.16 -9.21 11.43
C ASP A 312 -1.09 -9.79 12.12
N LEU A 313 -1.40 -9.34 13.35
CA LEU A 313 -2.59 -9.80 14.07
C LEU A 313 -3.85 -9.06 13.62
N ARG A 314 -4.82 -9.83 13.15
CA ARG A 314 -6.15 -9.32 12.73
C ARG A 314 -7.09 -9.02 13.89
N ARG A 315 -6.76 -9.36 15.13
CA ARG A 315 -7.69 -9.13 16.24
C ARG A 315 -7.53 -7.72 16.79
N ILE A 316 -8.60 -6.94 16.71
CA ILE A 316 -8.73 -5.64 17.39
C ILE A 316 -9.65 -5.83 18.59
N PRO A 317 -9.19 -5.64 19.84
CA PRO A 317 -10.06 -5.70 21.00
C PRO A 317 -11.23 -4.73 20.90
N ALA A 318 -12.43 -5.12 21.33
CA ALA A 318 -13.59 -4.22 21.33
C ALA A 318 -13.35 -2.94 22.15
N THR A 319 -12.59 -3.05 23.23
CA THR A 319 -12.15 -1.89 24.04
C THR A 319 -11.26 -0.93 23.26
N TYR A 320 -10.51 -1.42 22.27
CA TYR A 320 -9.67 -0.58 21.41
C TYR A 320 -10.49 0.10 20.34
N LEU A 321 -11.48 -0.58 19.74
CA LEU A 321 -12.42 0.05 18.81
C LEU A 321 -13.17 1.20 19.49
N ALA A 322 -13.65 1.00 20.72
CA ALA A 322 -14.31 2.05 21.49
C ALA A 322 -13.36 3.22 21.82
N ALA A 323 -12.12 2.93 22.23
CA ALA A 323 -11.13 3.96 22.51
C ALA A 323 -10.70 4.73 21.26
N TRP A 324 -10.61 4.05 20.11
CA TRP A 324 -10.32 4.65 18.81
C TRP A 324 -11.44 5.60 18.41
N GLN A 325 -12.69 5.14 18.46
CA GLN A 325 -13.86 5.98 18.17
C GLN A 325 -13.90 7.23 19.08
N ALA A 326 -13.68 7.07 20.38
CA ALA A 326 -13.66 8.18 21.33
C ALA A 326 -12.52 9.18 21.05
N SER A 327 -11.33 8.68 20.70
CA SER A 327 -10.19 9.53 20.32
C SER A 327 -10.51 10.39 19.09
N LEU A 328 -11.10 9.78 18.05
CA LEU A 328 -11.55 10.48 16.84
C LEU A 328 -12.59 11.56 17.14
N GLN A 329 -13.53 11.29 18.06
CA GLN A 329 -14.57 12.25 18.46
C GLN A 329 -14.03 13.45 19.24
N GLN A 330 -13.00 13.25 20.07
CA GLN A 330 -12.44 14.34 20.87
C GLN A 330 -11.49 15.22 20.08
N ASN A 331 -10.79 14.65 19.11
CA ASN A 331 -9.85 15.33 18.21
C ASN A 331 -8.71 16.14 18.89
N LYS A 332 -8.50 15.97 20.21
CA LYS A 332 -7.51 16.76 20.96
C LYS A 332 -6.07 16.32 20.72
N HIS A 333 -5.87 15.05 20.44
CA HIS A 333 -4.55 14.42 20.34
C HIS A 333 -4.26 13.84 18.95
N ILE A 334 -5.12 14.12 17.98
CA ILE A 334 -4.97 13.66 16.60
C ILE A 334 -4.15 14.69 15.85
N THR A 335 -3.13 14.25 15.14
CA THR A 335 -2.26 15.14 14.39
C THR A 335 -2.54 14.99 12.91
N PRO A 336 -3.23 15.94 12.25
CA PRO A 336 -3.49 15.88 10.82
C PRO A 336 -2.23 16.19 10.02
N ALA A 337 -2.19 15.76 8.76
CA ALA A 337 -1.07 15.97 7.82
C ALA A 337 -0.70 17.45 7.63
N PHE A 338 -1.60 18.39 7.95
CA PHE A 338 -1.36 19.83 7.82
C PHE A 338 -0.11 20.30 8.59
N ILE A 339 0.18 19.69 9.75
CA ILE A 339 1.36 20.09 10.53
C ILE A 339 2.67 19.74 9.81
N ASN A 340 2.71 18.62 9.08
CA ASN A 340 3.87 18.26 8.26
C ASN A 340 4.13 19.35 7.22
N PHE A 341 3.09 19.77 6.51
CA PHE A 341 3.22 20.81 5.49
C PHE A 341 3.61 22.16 6.09
N ALA A 342 3.02 22.53 7.24
CA ALA A 342 3.38 23.76 7.93
C ALA A 342 4.86 23.77 8.33
N GLN A 343 5.34 22.69 8.97
CA GLN A 343 6.73 22.56 9.40
C GLN A 343 7.72 22.54 8.23
N LEU A 344 7.36 21.87 7.13
CA LEU A 344 8.17 21.83 5.92
C LEU A 344 8.36 23.23 5.33
N TYR A 345 7.27 23.98 5.13
CA TYR A 345 7.35 25.34 4.59
C TYR A 345 7.99 26.34 5.57
N GLU A 346 7.85 26.14 6.89
CA GLU A 346 8.57 26.91 7.91
C GLU A 346 10.08 26.76 7.77
N GLN A 347 10.57 25.54 7.58
CA GLN A 347 12.00 25.27 7.35
C GLN A 347 12.52 25.96 6.08
N GLN A 348 11.65 26.15 5.08
CA GLN A 348 11.96 26.82 3.82
C GLN A 348 11.75 28.35 3.88
N ASN A 349 11.26 28.89 5.00
CA ASN A 349 10.81 30.29 5.13
C ASN A 349 9.75 30.69 4.08
N ASP A 350 8.87 29.77 3.70
CA ASP A 350 7.80 30.00 2.72
C ASP A 350 6.48 30.42 3.41
N VAL A 351 5.80 31.40 2.81
CA VAL A 351 4.53 31.96 3.34
C VAL A 351 3.38 30.94 3.36
N SER A 352 3.47 29.87 2.58
CA SER A 352 2.52 28.76 2.55
C SER A 352 2.42 28.03 3.89
N ALA A 353 3.45 28.15 4.75
CA ALA A 353 3.41 27.65 6.11
C ALA A 353 2.21 28.20 6.90
N VAL A 354 1.91 29.50 6.76
CA VAL A 354 0.80 30.17 7.46
C VAL A 354 -0.53 29.52 7.11
N TYR A 355 -0.73 29.17 5.84
CA TYR A 355 -1.95 28.51 5.37
C TYR A 355 -2.12 27.12 6.01
N TRP A 356 -1.07 26.30 6.00
CA TRP A 356 -1.14 24.94 6.57
C TRP A 356 -1.24 24.95 8.10
N ARG A 357 -0.57 25.90 8.75
CA ARG A 357 -0.68 26.15 10.19
C ARG A 357 -2.11 26.51 10.58
N ALA A 358 -2.76 27.40 9.83
CA ALA A 358 -4.16 27.76 10.06
C ALA A 358 -5.10 26.55 9.88
N ARG A 359 -4.86 25.67 8.91
CA ARG A 359 -5.63 24.42 8.76
C ARG A 359 -5.43 23.46 9.94
N TYR A 360 -4.19 23.34 10.44
CA TYR A 360 -3.89 22.56 11.65
C TYR A 360 -4.62 23.09 12.88
N GLU A 361 -4.59 24.39 13.10
CA GLU A 361 -5.29 25.03 14.22
C GLU A 361 -6.81 24.87 14.11
N ALA A 362 -7.37 25.13 12.93
CA ALA A 362 -8.80 24.99 12.66
C ALA A 362 -9.31 23.56 12.89
N PHE A 363 -8.50 22.55 12.59
CA PHE A 363 -8.85 21.15 12.84
C PHE A 363 -9.10 20.87 14.32
N HIS A 364 -8.38 21.53 15.23
CA HIS A 364 -8.54 21.34 16.67
C HIS A 364 -9.59 22.24 17.31
N GLN A 365 -10.16 23.18 16.56
CA GLN A 365 -11.27 23.98 17.07
C GLN A 365 -12.57 23.17 17.02
N PRO A 366 -13.43 23.29 18.04
CA PRO A 366 -14.78 22.74 17.96
C PRO A 366 -15.52 23.38 16.77
N PRO A 367 -16.40 22.63 16.09
CA PRO A 367 -17.16 23.11 14.93
C PRO A 367 -18.11 24.26 15.27
#